data_AF-A0A291N4H3-F1
#
_entry.id   AF-A0A291N4H3-F1
#
_cell.length_a   1.000
_cell.length_b   1.000
_cell.length_c   1.000
_cell.angle_alpha   90.00
_cell.angle_beta   90.00
_cell.angle_gamma   90.00
#
_symmetry.space_group_name_H-M   'P 1'
#
loop_
_entity.id
_entity.type
_entity.pdbx_description
1 polymer ?
#
loop_
_entity_poly.entity_id
_entity_poly.type
_entity_poly.pdbx_seq_one_letter_code
_entity_poly.pdbx_strand_id
1 'polypeptide(L)'
;MTDPVAAPRFALFRAKDATDFEESGLMATVPPTPIEMAGSIAAVEAGMLEGTRVKLLFAMPGLSLTHAWFRSGFPLPRHSHDVDCLYFILAGSLRIGTEELGAGDGFFVGANVPYTYVPGDQGVEVLEFRGADSFDIRMLANNRAYWDRAVAQVAAQRTHWTGETPPSGLSFGPEADGG
;
A
#
# COMPACT_ATOMS: atom_id res chain seq x y z
N MET A 1 10.67 -32.54 14.15
CA MET A 1 10.98 -31.73 12.96
C MET A 1 10.00 -32.14 11.89
N THR A 2 9.01 -31.30 11.60
CA THR A 2 8.17 -31.44 10.40
C THR A 2 8.98 -30.89 9.23
N ASP A 3 9.12 -31.67 8.16
CA ASP A 3 9.73 -31.17 6.93
C ASP A 3 9.00 -29.91 6.44
N PRO A 4 9.71 -28.90 5.90
CA PRO A 4 9.06 -27.74 5.32
C PRO A 4 8.13 -28.20 4.19
N VAL A 5 6.88 -27.71 4.22
CA VAL A 5 5.91 -27.98 3.15
C VAL A 5 6.50 -27.48 1.84
N ALA A 6 6.67 -28.39 0.87
CA ALA A 6 7.20 -28.03 -0.44
C ALA A 6 6.28 -27.02 -1.13
N ALA A 7 6.87 -25.94 -1.65
CA ALA A 7 6.13 -24.91 -2.37
C ALA A 7 5.40 -25.50 -3.60
N PRO A 8 4.17 -25.04 -3.92
CA PRO A 8 3.44 -25.53 -5.07
C PRO A 8 4.17 -25.22 -6.38
N ARG A 9 4.18 -26.18 -7.32
CA ARG A 9 4.75 -25.99 -8.67
C ARG A 9 3.79 -25.31 -9.64
N PHE A 10 2.51 -25.22 -9.27
CA PHE A 10 1.44 -24.55 -9.99
C PHE A 10 0.36 -24.17 -8.98
N ALA A 11 -0.15 -22.93 -9.06
CA ALA A 11 -1.22 -22.45 -8.20
C ALA A 11 -2.17 -21.55 -8.99
N LEU A 12 -3.44 -21.60 -8.65
CA LEU A 12 -4.45 -20.65 -9.09
C LEU A 12 -4.82 -19.77 -7.90
N PHE A 13 -4.95 -18.47 -8.11
CA PHE A 13 -5.52 -17.53 -7.15
C PHE A 13 -6.70 -16.80 -7.78
N ARG A 14 -7.62 -16.30 -6.96
CA ARG A 14 -8.83 -15.64 -7.42
C ARG A 14 -9.01 -14.33 -6.66
N ALA A 15 -9.49 -13.30 -7.36
CA ALA A 15 -9.74 -12.00 -6.76
C ALA A 15 -10.67 -12.07 -5.55
N LYS A 16 -11.70 -12.91 -5.57
CA LYS A 16 -12.64 -13.11 -4.45
C LYS A 16 -12.00 -13.69 -3.17
N ASP A 17 -10.86 -14.35 -3.31
CA ASP A 17 -10.16 -15.02 -2.20
C ASP A 17 -9.04 -14.12 -1.64
N ALA A 18 -8.86 -12.91 -2.17
CA ALA A 18 -7.90 -11.94 -1.67
C ALA A 18 -8.25 -11.51 -0.23
N THR A 19 -7.24 -11.46 0.63
CA THR A 19 -7.40 -11.05 2.03
C THR A 19 -7.02 -9.59 2.21
N ASP A 20 -7.48 -8.99 3.31
CA ASP A 20 -6.87 -7.73 3.75
C ASP A 20 -5.37 -7.92 3.97
N PHE A 21 -4.58 -6.94 3.56
CA PHE A 21 -3.13 -7.04 3.62
C PHE A 21 -2.61 -6.98 5.07
N GLU A 22 -3.24 -6.21 5.95
CA GLU A 22 -2.86 -6.14 7.37
C GLU A 22 -3.16 -7.48 8.07
N GLU A 23 -4.34 -8.05 7.81
CA GLU A 23 -4.75 -9.35 8.37
C GLU A 23 -3.87 -10.53 7.89
N SER A 24 -3.18 -10.36 6.75
CA SER A 24 -2.34 -11.41 6.18
C SER A 24 -1.10 -11.74 7.02
N GLY A 25 -0.61 -10.78 7.82
CA GLY A 25 0.58 -10.94 8.65
C GLY A 25 1.91 -11.01 7.89
N LEU A 26 1.94 -10.72 6.58
CA LEU A 26 3.16 -10.75 5.76
C LEU A 26 4.13 -9.62 6.08
N MET A 27 3.61 -8.48 6.55
CA MET A 27 4.39 -7.27 6.78
C MET A 27 4.58 -7.01 8.27
N ALA A 28 5.83 -7.00 8.72
CA ALA A 28 6.20 -6.67 10.09
C ALA A 28 6.38 -5.16 10.25
N THR A 29 5.71 -4.57 11.23
CA THR A 29 5.90 -3.15 11.57
C THR A 29 7.19 -2.96 12.36
N VAL A 30 8.11 -2.15 11.84
CA VAL A 30 9.25 -1.67 12.63
C VAL A 30 8.78 -0.58 13.58
N PRO A 31 9.18 -0.59 14.88
CA PRO A 31 8.78 0.44 15.83
C PRO A 31 9.09 1.85 15.29
N PRO A 32 8.06 2.71 15.12
CA PRO A 32 8.26 4.07 14.62
C PRO A 32 8.84 4.98 15.71
N THR A 33 9.37 6.14 15.33
CA THR A 33 9.73 7.17 16.32
C THR A 33 8.48 7.69 17.05
N PRO A 34 8.61 8.38 18.20
CA PRO A 34 7.46 9.00 18.85
C PRO A 34 6.71 10.01 17.97
N ILE A 35 7.41 10.71 17.07
CA ILE A 35 6.79 11.67 16.14
C ILE A 35 6.00 10.93 15.06
N GLU A 36 6.58 9.87 14.49
CA GLU A 36 5.91 9.03 13.50
C GLU A 36 4.69 8.34 14.10
N MET A 37 4.81 7.80 15.32
CA MET A 37 3.69 7.18 16.03
C MET A 37 2.54 8.17 16.24
N ALA A 38 2.83 9.34 16.84
CA ALA A 38 1.81 10.35 17.11
C ALA A 38 1.17 10.89 15.82
N GLY A 39 1.96 11.07 14.77
CA GLY A 39 1.49 11.51 13.46
C GLY A 39 0.59 10.47 12.77
N SER A 40 0.99 9.20 12.76
CA SER A 40 0.19 8.10 12.23
C SER A 40 -1.15 7.98 12.96
N ILE A 41 -1.15 8.04 14.29
CA ILE A 41 -2.39 8.01 15.09
C ILE A 41 -3.32 9.16 14.69
N ALA A 42 -2.81 10.39 14.65
CA ALA A 42 -3.62 11.56 14.30
C ALA A 42 -4.18 11.47 12.86
N ALA A 43 -3.40 10.94 11.90
CA ALA A 43 -3.87 10.77 10.53
C ALA A 43 -4.95 9.68 10.44
N VAL A 44 -4.79 8.56 11.15
CA VAL A 44 -5.81 7.51 11.24
C VAL A 44 -7.10 8.04 11.86
N GLU A 45 -7.00 8.77 12.98
CA GLU A 45 -8.15 9.44 13.63
C GLU A 45 -8.87 10.43 12.68
N ALA A 46 -8.13 11.08 11.79
CA ALA A 46 -8.71 11.95 10.76
C ALA A 46 -9.44 11.20 9.63
N GLY A 47 -9.25 9.88 9.52
CA GLY A 47 -9.86 9.02 8.51
C GLY A 47 -8.91 8.55 7.40
N MET A 48 -7.59 8.56 7.63
CA MET A 48 -6.60 8.20 6.60
C MET A 48 -6.85 6.81 5.98
N LEU A 49 -7.30 5.83 6.78
CA LEU A 49 -7.56 4.47 6.30
C LEU A 49 -8.70 4.38 5.28
N GLU A 50 -9.59 5.39 5.19
CA GLU A 50 -10.61 5.46 4.15
C GLU A 50 -10.02 5.77 2.76
N GLY A 51 -8.80 6.33 2.74
CA GLY A 51 -8.07 6.77 1.56
C GLY A 51 -7.24 5.68 0.87
N THR A 52 -7.20 4.47 1.42
CA THR A 52 -6.44 3.36 0.86
C THR A 52 -7.15 2.03 1.06
N ARG A 53 -6.92 1.08 0.15
CA ARG A 53 -7.22 -0.33 0.36
C ARG A 53 -6.07 -1.16 -0.20
N VAL A 54 -5.59 -2.11 0.60
CA VAL A 54 -4.49 -2.99 0.21
C VAL A 54 -4.92 -4.43 0.40
N LYS A 55 -4.79 -5.24 -0.65
CA LYS A 55 -5.24 -6.63 -0.68
C LYS A 55 -4.09 -7.54 -1.07
N LEU A 56 -3.89 -8.61 -0.30
CA LEU A 56 -2.98 -9.67 -0.69
C LEU A 56 -3.68 -10.58 -1.71
N LEU A 57 -3.17 -10.63 -2.93
CA LEU A 57 -3.76 -11.44 -4.00
C LEU A 57 -3.19 -12.86 -4.05
N PHE A 58 -1.91 -13.01 -3.72
CA PHE A 58 -1.22 -14.29 -3.74
C PHE A 58 0.03 -14.25 -2.85
N ALA A 59 0.33 -15.36 -2.18
CA ALA A 59 1.58 -15.57 -1.46
C ALA A 59 1.99 -17.04 -1.46
N MET A 60 3.30 -17.28 -1.50
CA MET A 60 3.97 -18.56 -1.29
C MET A 60 5.40 -18.30 -0.83
N PRO A 61 6.13 -19.29 -0.29
CA PRO A 61 7.53 -19.09 0.12
C PRO A 61 8.37 -18.40 -0.95
N GLY A 62 8.84 -17.19 -0.65
CA GLY A 62 9.68 -16.37 -1.55
C GLY A 62 8.94 -15.60 -2.64
N LEU A 63 7.62 -15.46 -2.60
CA LEU A 63 6.85 -14.69 -3.59
C LEU A 63 5.53 -14.18 -3.02
N SER A 64 5.26 -12.88 -3.21
CA SER A 64 3.94 -12.30 -2.94
C SER A 64 3.52 -11.31 -4.03
N LEU A 65 2.20 -11.18 -4.18
CA LEU A 65 1.54 -10.21 -5.05
C LEU A 65 0.48 -9.46 -4.25
N THR A 66 0.64 -8.15 -4.17
CA THR A 66 -0.28 -7.23 -3.50
C THR A 66 -0.91 -6.31 -4.53
N HIS A 67 -2.20 -6.00 -4.34
CA HIS A 67 -2.85 -4.86 -4.97
C HIS A 67 -3.00 -3.76 -3.93
N ALA A 68 -2.56 -2.55 -4.26
CA ALA A 68 -2.77 -1.38 -3.44
C ALA A 68 -3.51 -0.31 -4.24
N TRP A 69 -4.62 0.16 -3.70
CA TRP A 69 -5.36 1.29 -4.22
C TRP A 69 -5.23 2.45 -3.25
N PHE A 70 -4.66 3.55 -3.74
CA PHE A 70 -4.63 4.82 -3.03
C PHE A 70 -5.54 5.81 -3.74
N ARG A 71 -6.48 6.38 -2.99
CA ARG A 71 -7.45 7.37 -3.50
C ARG A 71 -6.77 8.68 -3.84
N SER A 72 -7.50 9.55 -4.55
CA SER A 72 -6.97 10.83 -4.99
C SER A 72 -6.39 11.63 -3.82
N GLY A 73 -5.17 12.13 -3.98
CA GLY A 73 -4.49 12.92 -2.96
C GLY A 73 -4.24 12.20 -1.62
N PHE A 74 -4.21 10.86 -1.55
CA PHE A 74 -3.81 10.16 -0.33
C PHE A 74 -2.37 10.53 0.09
N PRO A 75 -2.12 10.93 1.36
CA PRO A 75 -0.80 11.36 1.80
C PRO A 75 0.08 10.16 2.22
N LEU A 76 0.61 9.42 1.23
CA LEU A 76 1.46 8.26 1.46
C LEU A 76 2.77 8.65 2.18
N PRO A 77 2.99 8.24 3.46
CA PRO A 77 4.20 8.57 4.18
C PRO A 77 5.42 7.98 3.51
N ARG A 78 6.55 8.68 3.60
CA ARG A 78 7.83 8.15 3.12
C ARG A 78 8.22 6.93 3.94
N HIS A 79 8.58 5.85 3.26
CA HIS A 79 8.90 4.57 3.89
C HIS A 79 9.88 3.74 3.07
N SER A 80 10.32 2.62 3.63
CA SER A 80 11.12 1.59 2.97
C SER A 80 10.69 0.19 3.44
N HIS A 81 11.11 -0.82 2.68
CA HIS A 81 10.99 -2.25 3.01
C HIS A 81 12.38 -2.90 2.99
N ASP A 82 12.61 -3.95 3.75
CA ASP A 82 13.86 -4.73 3.77
C ASP A 82 14.02 -5.71 2.58
N VAL A 83 13.06 -5.71 1.65
CA VAL A 83 13.07 -6.50 0.41
C VAL A 83 12.88 -5.63 -0.82
N ASP A 84 13.32 -6.14 -1.97
CA ASP A 84 13.06 -5.55 -3.27
C ASP A 84 11.57 -5.61 -3.62
N CYS A 85 11.06 -4.56 -4.26
CA CYS A 85 9.67 -4.50 -4.72
C CYS A 85 9.55 -3.87 -6.10
N LEU A 86 8.89 -4.57 -7.02
CA LEU A 86 8.53 -4.08 -8.34
C LEU A 86 7.07 -3.61 -8.33
N TYR A 87 6.84 -2.38 -8.77
CA TYR A 87 5.52 -1.78 -8.87
C TYR A 87 5.10 -1.69 -10.33
N PHE A 88 3.88 -2.11 -10.62
CA PHE A 88 3.23 -1.93 -11.92
C PHE A 88 1.93 -1.17 -11.73
N ILE A 89 1.75 -0.06 -12.44
CA ILE A 89 0.54 0.76 -12.34
C ILE A 89 -0.55 0.10 -13.18
N LEU A 90 -1.55 -0.43 -12.49
CA LEU A 90 -2.69 -1.10 -13.10
C LEU A 90 -3.65 -0.09 -13.73
N ALA A 91 -3.96 0.99 -12.99
CA ALA A 91 -4.85 2.06 -13.42
C ALA A 91 -4.63 3.34 -12.61
N GLY A 92 -5.14 4.46 -13.11
CA GLY A 92 -4.91 5.78 -12.52
C GLY A 92 -3.51 6.31 -12.84
N SER A 93 -2.98 7.17 -11.96
CA SER A 93 -1.66 7.78 -12.13
C SER A 93 -1.03 8.17 -10.80
N LEU A 94 0.28 8.27 -10.74
CA LEU A 94 1.02 8.80 -9.60
C LEU A 94 2.18 9.68 -10.03
N ARG A 95 2.57 10.59 -9.14
CA ARG A 95 3.82 11.34 -9.25
C ARG A 95 4.86 10.80 -8.26
N ILE A 96 6.03 10.42 -8.77
CA ILE A 96 7.18 9.98 -7.96
C ILE A 96 8.41 10.84 -8.29
N GLY A 97 8.91 11.58 -7.30
CA GLY A 97 9.94 12.59 -7.55
C GLY A 97 9.45 13.65 -8.56
N THR A 98 10.12 13.70 -9.72
CA THR A 98 9.82 14.59 -10.85
C THR A 98 8.99 13.92 -11.95
N GLU A 99 8.75 12.61 -11.86
CA GLU A 99 8.12 11.83 -12.92
C GLU A 99 6.63 11.62 -12.64
N GLU A 100 5.83 11.70 -13.70
CA GLU A 100 4.43 11.28 -13.72
C GLU A 100 4.34 9.92 -14.42
N LEU A 101 3.73 8.95 -13.76
CA LEU A 101 3.57 7.59 -14.26
C LEU A 101 2.08 7.22 -14.31
N GLY A 102 1.67 6.54 -15.38
CA GLY A 102 0.29 6.12 -15.62
C GLY A 102 0.14 4.62 -15.81
N ALA A 103 -1.06 4.19 -16.21
CA ALA A 103 -1.35 2.77 -16.46
C ALA A 103 -0.39 2.15 -17.48
N GLY A 104 0.19 0.99 -17.13
CA GLY A 104 1.19 0.29 -17.94
C GLY A 104 2.64 0.66 -17.60
N ASP A 105 2.88 1.75 -16.89
CA ASP A 105 4.19 2.11 -16.37
C ASP A 105 4.50 1.32 -15.08
N GLY A 106 5.75 1.37 -14.65
CA GLY A 106 6.20 0.74 -13.42
C GLY A 106 7.51 1.32 -12.92
N PHE A 107 7.83 1.02 -11.67
CA PHE A 107 9.08 1.42 -11.04
C PHE A 107 9.57 0.34 -10.09
N PHE A 108 10.87 0.30 -9.87
CA PHE A 108 11.51 -0.63 -8.96
C PHE A 108 12.04 0.12 -7.74
N VAL A 109 11.81 -0.44 -6.56
CA VAL A 109 12.39 0.03 -5.31
C VAL A 109 13.23 -1.09 -4.74
N GLY A 110 14.54 -0.86 -4.65
CA GLY A 110 15.45 -1.81 -4.01
C GLY A 110 15.26 -1.83 -2.50
N ALA A 111 15.65 -2.93 -1.86
CA ALA A 111 15.62 -3.08 -0.42
C ALA A 111 16.26 -1.88 0.30
N ASN A 112 15.57 -1.39 1.33
CA ASN A 112 15.91 -0.24 2.18
C ASN A 112 15.97 1.12 1.47
N VAL A 113 15.60 1.22 0.19
CA VAL A 113 15.52 2.50 -0.53
C VAL A 113 14.26 3.25 -0.08
N PRO A 114 14.38 4.46 0.51
CA PRO A 114 13.22 5.23 0.92
C PRO A 114 12.48 5.84 -0.27
N TYR A 115 11.15 5.72 -0.28
CA TYR A 115 10.32 6.29 -1.33
C TYR A 115 8.97 6.79 -0.80
N THR A 116 8.29 7.57 -1.63
CA THR A 116 6.89 8.02 -1.50
C THR A 116 6.43 8.44 -2.89
N TYR A 117 5.12 8.45 -3.12
CA TYR A 117 4.51 9.00 -4.32
C TYR A 117 3.17 9.63 -3.97
N VAL A 118 2.67 10.48 -4.86
CA VAL A 118 1.38 11.14 -4.71
C VAL A 118 0.43 10.56 -5.75
N PRO A 119 -0.71 9.95 -5.36
CA PRO A 119 -1.74 9.53 -6.30
C PRO A 119 -2.32 10.75 -7.04
N GLY A 120 -2.58 10.59 -8.33
CA GLY A 120 -3.20 11.61 -9.17
C GLY A 120 -4.69 11.81 -8.85
N ASP A 121 -5.34 12.64 -9.67
CA ASP A 121 -6.70 13.13 -9.41
C ASP A 121 -7.80 12.06 -9.39
N GLN A 122 -7.52 10.86 -9.90
CA GLN A 122 -8.44 9.72 -9.86
C GLN A 122 -7.96 8.62 -8.89
N GLY A 123 -6.90 8.89 -8.12
CA GLY A 123 -6.17 7.87 -7.38
C GLY A 123 -5.29 7.01 -8.28
N VAL A 124 -4.73 5.95 -7.69
CA VAL A 124 -3.84 5.01 -8.37
C VAL A 124 -4.02 3.61 -7.82
N GLU A 125 -3.97 2.62 -8.72
CA GLU A 125 -3.86 1.22 -8.38
C GLU A 125 -2.51 0.69 -8.83
N VAL A 126 -1.79 0.07 -7.90
CA VAL A 126 -0.51 -0.58 -8.17
C VAL A 126 -0.56 -2.05 -7.81
N LEU A 127 0.09 -2.86 -8.63
CA LEU A 127 0.47 -4.21 -8.28
C LEU A 127 1.90 -4.18 -7.75
N GLU A 128 2.10 -4.79 -6.60
CA GLU A 128 3.39 -4.87 -5.94
C GLU A 128 3.86 -6.33 -5.96
N PHE A 129 4.96 -6.58 -6.65
CA PHE A 129 5.58 -7.90 -6.77
C PHE A 129 6.83 -7.93 -5.89
N ARG A 130 6.90 -8.92 -4.99
CA ARG A 130 8.06 -9.12 -4.12
C ARG A 130 8.56 -10.54 -4.25
N GLY A 131 9.88 -10.71 -4.30
CA GLY A 131 10.55 -12.00 -4.13
C GLY A 131 10.59 -12.48 -2.67
N ALA A 132 9.53 -12.19 -1.91
CA ALA A 132 9.39 -12.48 -0.50
C ALA A 132 7.92 -12.55 -0.11
N ASP A 133 7.61 -13.37 0.88
CA ASP A 133 6.33 -13.51 1.57
C ASP A 133 6.46 -13.18 3.07
N SER A 134 7.53 -12.49 3.44
CA SER A 134 7.71 -11.84 4.74
C SER A 134 8.70 -10.69 4.58
N PHE A 135 8.35 -9.51 5.07
CA PHE A 135 9.17 -8.31 4.97
C PHE A 135 8.76 -7.25 6.00
N ASP A 136 9.58 -6.22 6.18
CA ASP A 136 9.31 -5.12 7.10
C ASP A 136 8.64 -3.92 6.42
N ILE A 137 8.11 -3.00 7.23
CA ILE A 137 7.88 -1.63 6.81
C ILE A 137 8.46 -0.67 7.83
N ARG A 138 9.27 0.26 7.34
CA ARG A 138 9.88 1.33 8.14
C ARG A 138 9.33 2.67 7.70
N MET A 139 8.61 3.33 8.60
CA MET A 139 8.27 4.74 8.42
C MET A 139 9.54 5.59 8.51
N LEU A 140 9.64 6.57 7.61
CA LEU A 140 10.77 7.49 7.49
C LEU A 140 10.27 8.94 7.40
N ALA A 141 9.23 9.22 8.18
CA ALA A 141 8.48 10.47 8.23
C ALA A 141 8.62 11.13 9.61
N ASN A 142 9.84 11.18 10.15
CA ASN A 142 10.16 11.81 11.44
C ASN A 142 10.12 13.36 11.38
N ASN A 143 9.00 13.92 10.94
CA ASN A 143 8.78 15.35 10.72
C ASN A 143 7.34 15.73 11.08
N ARG A 144 7.16 16.50 12.15
CA ARG A 144 5.82 16.93 12.61
C ARG A 144 5.07 17.74 11.56
N ALA A 145 5.75 18.63 10.85
CA ALA A 145 5.11 19.46 9.83
C ALA A 145 4.62 18.64 8.63
N TYR A 146 5.22 17.48 8.35
CA TYR A 146 4.67 16.54 7.38
C TYR A 146 3.32 15.98 7.87
N TRP A 147 3.27 15.51 9.12
CA TRP A 147 2.05 14.93 9.69
C TRP A 147 0.92 15.94 9.82
N ASP A 148 1.20 17.19 10.22
CA ASP A 148 0.20 18.25 10.27
C ASP A 148 -0.43 18.48 8.88
N ARG A 149 0.39 18.45 7.81
CA ARG A 149 -0.10 18.54 6.43
C ARG A 149 -0.87 17.30 5.99
N ALA A 150 -0.39 16.10 6.36
CA ALA A 150 -1.07 14.84 6.03
C ALA A 150 -2.47 14.80 6.66
N VAL A 151 -2.61 15.18 7.94
CA VAL A 151 -3.90 15.28 8.63
C VAL A 151 -4.82 16.28 7.93
N ALA A 152 -4.32 17.47 7.59
CA ALA A 152 -5.11 18.47 6.86
C ALA A 152 -5.54 17.96 5.48
N GLN A 153 -4.68 17.22 4.78
CA GLN A 153 -4.96 16.64 3.48
C GLN A 153 -6.00 15.51 3.57
N VAL A 154 -5.92 14.64 4.57
CA VAL A 154 -6.96 13.64 4.86
C VAL A 154 -8.29 14.34 5.10
N ALA A 155 -8.34 15.35 5.99
CA ALA A 155 -9.57 16.07 6.29
C ALA A 155 -10.19 16.75 5.06
N ALA A 156 -9.35 17.25 4.14
CA ALA A 156 -9.82 17.86 2.90
C ALA A 156 -10.34 16.84 1.88
N GLN A 157 -9.69 15.67 1.76
CA GLN A 157 -9.99 14.66 0.74
C GLN A 157 -11.05 13.64 1.16
N ARG A 158 -11.22 13.39 2.46
CA ARG A 158 -12.07 12.31 2.98
C ARG A 158 -13.50 12.34 2.44
N THR A 159 -14.13 13.51 2.33
CA THR A 159 -15.49 13.61 1.78
C THR A 159 -15.54 13.24 0.30
N HIS A 160 -14.47 13.52 -0.47
CA HIS A 160 -14.37 13.14 -1.87
C HIS A 160 -14.20 11.62 -2.05
N TRP A 161 -13.47 10.98 -1.14
CA TRP A 161 -13.22 9.54 -1.17
C TRP A 161 -14.47 8.67 -1.12
N THR A 162 -15.55 9.10 -0.47
CA THR A 162 -16.80 8.34 -0.36
C THR A 162 -17.37 7.94 -1.72
N GLY A 163 -17.17 8.75 -2.77
CA GLY A 163 -17.68 8.48 -4.12
C GLY A 163 -16.66 7.89 -5.09
N GLU A 164 -15.39 7.78 -4.69
CA GLU A 164 -14.35 7.25 -5.56
C GLU A 164 -14.44 5.72 -5.64
N THR A 165 -14.17 5.17 -6.83
CA THR A 165 -14.03 3.73 -7.07
C THR A 165 -12.63 3.44 -7.63
N PRO A 166 -12.12 2.19 -7.53
CA PRO A 166 -10.86 1.83 -8.16
C PRO A 166 -10.88 2.20 -9.66
N PRO A 167 -9.90 2.97 -10.18
CA PRO A 167 -9.86 3.38 -11.59
C PRO A 167 -9.96 2.23 -12.62
N SER A 168 -9.51 1.03 -12.25
CA SER A 168 -9.57 -0.19 -13.06
C SER A 168 -10.98 -0.80 -13.11
N GLY A 169 -11.85 -0.45 -12.17
CA GLY A 169 -13.14 -1.11 -11.94
C GLY A 169 -13.04 -2.52 -11.34
N LEU A 170 -11.84 -2.98 -10.95
CA LEU A 170 -11.65 -4.28 -10.33
C LEU A 170 -12.05 -4.26 -8.85
N SER A 171 -12.39 -5.44 -8.33
CA SER A 171 -12.71 -5.67 -6.92
C SER A 171 -11.99 -6.91 -6.42
N PHE A 172 -11.43 -6.84 -5.22
CA PHE A 172 -10.60 -7.86 -4.60
C PHE A 172 -11.08 -8.15 -3.18
N GLY A 173 -11.44 -9.41 -2.93
CA GLY A 173 -11.97 -9.88 -1.67
C GLY A 173 -13.33 -9.25 -1.32
N PRO A 174 -13.86 -9.57 -0.14
CA PRO A 174 -14.97 -8.81 0.41
C PRO A 174 -14.52 -7.36 0.70
N GLU A 175 -15.43 -6.42 0.50
CA GLU A 175 -15.28 -5.09 1.08
C GLU A 175 -15.29 -5.26 2.60
N ALA A 176 -14.33 -4.65 3.30
CA ALA A 176 -14.41 -4.60 4.76
C ALA A 176 -15.69 -3.84 5.11
N ASP A 177 -16.63 -4.53 5.76
CA ASP A 177 -17.85 -3.93 6.29
C ASP A 177 -17.43 -2.74 7.15
N GLY A 178 -17.85 -1.53 6.76
CA GLY A 178 -17.55 -0.31 7.49
C GLY A 178 -18.08 -0.41 8.92
N GLY A 179 -17.17 -0.49 9.88
CA GLY A 179 -17.46 -0.27 11.30
C GLY A 179 -17.65 1.21 11.60
#